data_AF-A0A8E6B328-F1
#
_entry.id   AF-A0A8E6B328-F1
#
_cell.length_a   1.000
_cell.length_b   1.000
_cell.length_c   1.000
_cell.angle_alpha   90.00
_cell.angle_beta   90.00
_cell.angle_gamma   90.00
#
_symmetry.space_group_name_H-M   'P 1'
#
loop_
_entity.id
_entity.type
_entity.pdbx_description
1 polymer ?
#
loop_
_entity_poly.entity_id
_entity_poly.type
_entity_poly.pdbx_seq_one_letter_code
_entity_poly.pdbx_strand_id
1 'polypeptide(L)'
;MTTNSEAKAPRRSRSIGGPKLGESCGPQAKRLASVILEVLAGARTPTDAATAVGISLPNYYQVETRALQGLLKACEPRPAVECGPMPAS
;
A
#
# COMPACT_ATOMS: atom_id res chain seq x y z
N MET A 1 3.54 -20.45 -45.56
CA MET A 1 3.34 -19.19 -44.82
C MET A 1 3.61 -19.46 -43.35
N THR A 2 4.86 -19.31 -42.94
CA THR A 2 5.32 -19.54 -41.55
C THR A 2 5.41 -18.17 -40.87
N THR A 3 4.60 -17.95 -39.83
CA THR A 3 4.73 -16.76 -38.98
C THR A 3 5.22 -17.19 -37.60
N ASN A 4 6.48 -16.82 -37.31
CA ASN A 4 7.10 -16.89 -35.99
C ASN A 4 6.26 -16.09 -34.99
N SER A 5 5.83 -16.75 -33.92
CA SER A 5 5.26 -16.06 -32.75
C SER A 5 6.38 -15.91 -31.73
N GLU A 6 7.06 -14.76 -31.79
CA GLU A 6 8.09 -14.37 -30.84
C GLU A 6 7.52 -14.34 -29.42
N ALA A 7 8.13 -15.13 -28.54
CA ALA A 7 7.82 -15.16 -27.11
C ALA A 7 8.11 -13.78 -26.50
N LYS A 8 7.05 -13.04 -26.19
CA LYS A 8 7.12 -11.75 -25.48
C LYS A 8 7.66 -11.95 -24.06
N ALA A 9 8.89 -11.50 -23.80
CA ALA A 9 9.50 -11.55 -22.47
C ALA A 9 8.58 -10.93 -21.40
N PRO A 10 8.48 -11.54 -20.19
CA PRO A 10 7.59 -11.06 -19.15
C PRO A 10 8.04 -9.67 -18.69
N ARG A 11 7.18 -8.67 -18.91
CA ARG A 11 7.39 -7.33 -18.35
C ARG A 11 7.39 -7.46 -16.84
N ARG A 12 8.55 -7.24 -16.20
CA ARG A 12 8.66 -7.19 -14.74
C ARG A 12 7.66 -6.16 -14.22
N SER A 13 6.58 -6.65 -13.61
CA SER A 13 5.62 -5.81 -12.90
C SER A 13 6.39 -5.15 -11.76
N ARG A 14 6.55 -3.82 -11.82
CA ARG A 14 7.06 -3.07 -10.68
C ARG A 14 6.00 -3.16 -9.59
N SER A 15 6.27 -3.89 -8.52
CA SER A 15 5.37 -3.93 -7.37
C SER A 15 5.38 -2.56 -6.69
N ILE A 16 4.19 -1.99 -6.50
CA ILE A 16 4.02 -0.78 -5.69
C ILE A 16 4.49 -1.09 -4.26
N GLY A 17 5.38 -0.25 -3.72
CA GLY A 17 5.96 -0.41 -2.38
C GLY A 17 7.13 -1.40 -2.26
N GLY A 18 7.63 -1.94 -3.37
CA GLY A 18 8.79 -2.84 -3.38
C GLY A 18 8.46 -4.26 -2.92
N PRO A 19 9.48 -5.14 -2.87
CA PRO A 19 9.28 -6.58 -2.65
C PRO A 19 8.82 -6.93 -1.22
N LYS A 20 9.03 -6.04 -0.25
CA LYS A 20 8.75 -6.29 1.18
C LYS A 20 7.46 -5.64 1.68
N LEU A 21 6.70 -4.95 0.82
CA LEU A 21 5.48 -4.27 1.25
C LEU A 21 4.48 -5.28 1.84
N GLY A 22 4.13 -5.09 3.10
CA GLY A 22 3.17 -5.93 3.80
C GLY A 22 3.65 -7.35 4.09
N GLU A 23 4.96 -7.64 4.00
CA GLU A 23 5.53 -8.95 4.37
C GLU A 23 5.19 -9.31 5.83
N SER A 24 5.26 -8.34 6.73
CA SER A 24 4.91 -8.48 8.16
C SER A 24 3.42 -8.29 8.48
N CYS A 25 2.57 -8.02 7.47
CA CYS A 25 1.16 -7.73 7.69
C CYS A 25 0.28 -8.95 7.40
N GLY A 26 -0.66 -9.23 8.32
CA GLY A 26 -1.65 -10.29 8.14
C GLY A 26 -2.60 -10.04 6.96
N PRO A 27 -3.26 -11.10 6.43
CA PRO A 27 -4.18 -10.99 5.29
C PRO A 27 -5.30 -9.97 5.49
N GLN A 28 -5.83 -9.87 6.72
CA GLN A 28 -6.88 -8.91 7.05
C GLN A 28 -6.41 -7.45 6.92
N ALA A 29 -5.17 -7.16 7.30
CA ALA A 29 -4.60 -5.81 7.18
C ALA A 29 -4.43 -5.42 5.71
N LYS A 30 -3.97 -6.35 4.87
CA LYS A 30 -3.85 -6.14 3.42
C LYS A 30 -5.21 -5.87 2.78
N ARG A 31 -6.23 -6.64 3.17
CA ARG A 31 -7.61 -6.48 2.71
C ARG A 31 -8.22 -5.14 3.13
N LEU A 32 -7.99 -4.72 4.37
CA LEU A 32 -8.44 -3.40 4.83
C LEU A 32 -7.76 -2.28 4.05
N ALA A 33 -6.43 -2.37 3.87
CA ALA A 33 -5.68 -1.38 3.14
C ALA A 33 -6.15 -1.24 1.68
N SER A 34 -6.40 -2.35 0.97
CA SER A 34 -6.89 -2.30 -0.40
C SER A 34 -8.27 -1.63 -0.48
N VAL A 35 -9.18 -1.98 0.42
CA VAL A 35 -10.54 -1.41 0.44
C VAL A 35 -10.53 0.09 0.76
N ILE A 36 -9.67 0.54 1.67
CA ILE A 36 -9.51 1.98 1.95
C ILE A 36 -9.01 2.71 0.70
N LEU A 37 -8.01 2.17 0.01
CA LEU A 37 -7.49 2.78 -1.21
C LEU A 37 -8.54 2.83 -2.34
N GLU A 38 -9.39 1.83 -2.46
CA GLU A 38 -10.52 1.85 -3.42
C GLU A 38 -11.54 2.96 -3.10
N VAL A 39 -11.83 3.17 -1.81
CA VAL A 39 -12.73 4.26 -1.38
C VAL A 39 -12.12 5.62 -1.65
N LEU A 40 -10.85 5.83 -1.28
CA LEU A 40 -10.14 7.09 -1.54
C LEU A 40 -9.98 7.37 -3.05
N ALA A 41 -9.89 6.34 -3.87
CA ALA A 41 -9.89 6.45 -5.33
C ALA A 41 -11.28 6.73 -5.93
N GLY A 42 -12.35 6.71 -5.13
CA GLY A 42 -13.72 6.88 -5.59
C GLY A 42 -14.30 5.65 -6.30
N ALA A 43 -13.62 4.51 -6.27
CA ALA A 43 -14.07 3.26 -6.92
C ALA A 43 -15.10 2.49 -6.07
N ARG A 44 -15.23 2.83 -4.78
CA ARG A 44 -16.13 2.19 -3.82
C ARG A 44 -16.66 3.22 -2.82
N THR A 45 -17.87 3.03 -2.30
CA THR A 45 -18.40 3.86 -1.19
C THR A 45 -17.91 3.36 0.18
N PRO A 46 -17.85 4.22 1.21
CA PRO A 46 -17.51 3.80 2.59
C PRO A 46 -18.45 2.73 3.15
N THR A 47 -19.74 2.78 2.82
CA THR A 47 -20.74 1.80 3.23
C THR A 47 -20.50 0.43 2.60
N ASP A 48 -20.20 0.39 1.30
CA ASP A 48 -19.86 -0.86 0.60
C ASP A 48 -18.53 -1.43 1.09
N ALA A 49 -17.58 -0.56 1.43
CA ALA A 49 -16.30 -0.94 2.04
C ALA A 49 -16.49 -1.61 3.40
N ALA A 50 -17.27 -0.99 4.30
CA ALA A 50 -17.59 -1.54 5.61
C ALA A 50 -18.26 -2.93 5.50
N THR A 51 -19.24 -3.04 4.60
CA THR A 51 -19.93 -4.31 4.28
C THR A 51 -18.94 -5.36 3.79
N ALA A 52 -18.08 -5.02 2.83
CA ALA A 52 -17.14 -5.96 2.27
C ALA A 52 -16.14 -6.48 3.30
N VAL A 53 -15.63 -5.63 4.19
CA VAL A 53 -14.67 -6.04 5.22
C VAL A 53 -15.33 -6.62 6.48
N GLY A 54 -16.66 -6.60 6.55
CA GLY A 54 -17.44 -7.21 7.63
C GLY A 54 -17.44 -6.42 8.94
N ILE A 55 -17.34 -5.09 8.88
CA ILE A 55 -17.36 -4.21 10.06
C ILE A 55 -18.48 -3.19 9.94
N SER A 56 -18.86 -2.58 11.07
CA SER A 56 -19.82 -1.48 11.07
C SER A 56 -19.22 -0.23 10.43
N LEU A 57 -20.07 0.62 9.83
CA LEU A 57 -19.64 1.88 9.22
C LEU A 57 -18.87 2.81 10.18
N PRO A 58 -19.26 2.97 11.47
CA PRO A 58 -18.44 3.74 12.41
C PRO A 58 -17.03 3.16 12.59
N ASN A 59 -16.90 1.84 12.72
CA ASN A 59 -15.59 1.19 12.86
C ASN A 59 -14.74 1.34 11.60
N TYR A 60 -15.37 1.35 10.42
CA TYR A 60 -14.67 1.64 9.17
C TYR A 60 -14.00 3.01 9.20
N TYR A 61 -14.72 4.07 9.59
CA TYR A 61 -14.14 5.41 9.69
C TYR A 61 -13.00 5.51 10.72
N GLN A 62 -13.07 4.76 11.82
CA GLN A 62 -11.97 4.70 12.80
C GLN A 62 -10.70 4.09 12.19
N VAL A 63 -10.86 2.99 11.44
CA VAL A 63 -9.73 2.31 10.78
C VAL A 63 -9.17 3.17 9.65
N GLU A 64 -10.02 3.81 8.85
CA GLU A 64 -9.62 4.75 7.79
C GLU A 64 -8.80 5.91 8.35
N THR A 65 -9.28 6.53 9.43
CA THR A 65 -8.56 7.61 10.13
C THR A 65 -7.16 7.16 10.56
N ARG A 66 -7.06 5.97 11.19
CA ARG A 66 -5.77 5.42 11.61
C ARG A 66 -4.84 5.14 10.43
N ALA A 67 -5.38 4.66 9.30
CA ALA A 67 -4.60 4.41 8.09
C ALA A 67 -4.03 5.71 7.51
N LEU A 68 -4.85 6.76 7.42
CA LEU A 68 -4.44 8.08 6.94
C LEU A 68 -3.41 8.73 7.86
N GLN A 69 -3.56 8.61 9.18
CA GLN A 69 -2.55 9.07 10.14
C GLN A 69 -1.20 8.37 9.94
N GLY A 70 -1.21 7.05 9.71
CA GLY A 70 0.01 6.31 9.41
C GLY A 70 0.67 6.75 8.09
N LEU A 71 -0.14 7.02 7.07
CA LEU A 71 0.32 7.56 5.79
C LEU A 71 0.97 8.94 5.95
N LEU A 72 0.29 9.87 6.63
CA LEU A 72 0.81 11.22 6.88
C LEU A 72 2.13 11.16 7.65
N LYS A 73 2.20 10.35 8.71
CA LYS A 73 3.44 10.14 9.48
C LYS A 73 4.57 9.57 8.61
N ALA A 74 4.25 8.68 7.66
CA ALA A 74 5.25 8.13 6.75
C ALA A 74 5.74 9.16 5.70
N CYS A 75 4.93 10.18 5.42
CA CYS A 75 5.29 11.29 4.53
C CYS A 75 6.10 12.40 5.23
N GLU A 76 6.20 12.39 6.56
CA GLU A 76 7.04 13.33 7.29
C GLU A 76 8.51 13.21 6.85
N PRO A 77 9.24 14.32 6.72
CA PRO A 77 10.65 14.28 6.37
C PRO A 77 11.41 13.48 7.43
N ARG A 78 12.11 12.43 6.99
CA ARG A 78 13.03 11.74 7.89
C ARG A 78 14.17 12.71 8.21
N PRO A 79 14.57 12.87 9.49
CA PRO A 79 15.80 13.59 9.78
C PRO A 79 16.89 12.97 8.91
N ALA A 80 17.61 13.82 8.18
CA ALA A 80 18.80 13.38 7.47
C ALA A 80 19.61 12.60 8.50
N VAL A 81 20.02 11.37 8.16
CA VAL A 81 21.05 10.70 8.95
C VAL A 81 22.14 11.75 9.10
N GLU A 82 22.41 12.20 10.33
CA GLU A 82 23.59 13.01 10.57
C GLU A 82 24.72 12.18 9.95
N CYS A 83 25.33 12.71 8.90
CA CYS A 83 26.56 12.16 8.39
C CYS A 83 27.56 12.42 9.52
N GLY A 84 27.56 11.51 10.51
CA GLY A 84 28.48 11.55 11.62
C GLY A 84 29.89 11.62 11.03
N PRO A 85 30.82 12.31 11.70
CA PRO A 85 32.15 12.55 11.15
C PRO A 85 32.72 11.21 10.66
N MET A 86 33.09 11.19 9.37
CA MET A 86 33.76 10.04 8.78
C MET A 86 34.95 9.69 9.69
N PRO A 87 35.11 8.43 10.13
CA PRO A 87 36.25 8.08 10.95
C PRO A 87 37.53 8.38 10.16
N ALA A 88 38.37 9.27 10.70
CA ALA A 88 39.71 9.48 10.19
C ALA A 88 40.49 8.16 10.31
N SER A 89 41.23 7.84 9.25
CA SER A 89 41.98 6.61 9.04
C SER A 89 42.88 6.21 10.20
#